data_AF-A0A2E6NLA4-F1
#
_entry.id   AF-A0A2E6NLA4-F1
#
_cell.length_a   1.000
_cell.length_b   1.000
_cell.length_c   1.000
_cell.angle_alpha   90.00
_cell.angle_beta   90.00
_cell.angle_gamma   90.00
#
_symmetry.space_group_name_H-M   'P 1'
#
loop_
_entity.id
_entity.type
_entity.pdbx_description
1 polymer ?
#
loop_
_entity_poly.entity_id
_entity_poly.type
_entity_poly.pdbx_seq_one_letter_code
_entity_poly.pdbx_strand_id
1 'polypeptide(L)'
;MSELRAALLALAVLAVSSGCRSKEGKPSPSGGEPVASIPEYMSGDECLFCHRDKVGVSWQNNAHRSTVREAAAGDPALLALASSADKELVNVDLLLGGERLTRFLRKGEYGRLDLLSTAWAPSGAKGEGALVEAGERRWNSKQFSRECAGCHATGFDSSTLRFMDISIDCYACHGDVDRSHANDPKRVFLAASRSDSARILSSACAQCHARGGRSRSTKLPFPNNFIAGGDLFVDFEIDTSPGALRSASKTDQHILESIRDVSSAMPGALGCLDCHRVHPGSTRKHRRLSPGAYCESCHGKGKPGRVQWSRDVHNETCGY
;
A
#
# COMPACT_ATOMS: atom_id res chain seq x y z
N MET A 1 -43.20 72.05 -15.48
CA MET A 1 -43.96 72.14 -14.22
C MET A 1 -44.50 70.75 -13.91
N SER A 2 -44.14 70.23 -12.72
CA SER A 2 -44.62 68.99 -12.06
C SER A 2 -44.33 67.67 -12.77
N GLU A 3 -43.31 66.86 -12.41
CA GLU A 3 -43.16 66.05 -11.19
C GLU A 3 -44.37 65.14 -10.90
N LEU A 4 -44.24 63.81 -11.07
CA LEU A 4 -44.30 62.85 -9.96
C LEU A 4 -44.01 61.38 -10.40
N ARG A 5 -42.87 60.86 -9.93
CA ARG A 5 -42.64 59.57 -9.25
C ARG A 5 -43.39 58.31 -9.71
N ALA A 6 -42.62 57.34 -10.21
CA ALA A 6 -42.72 55.94 -9.78
C ALA A 6 -41.37 55.24 -9.96
N ALA A 7 -40.70 54.96 -8.84
CA ALA A 7 -39.58 54.03 -8.76
C ALA A 7 -40.14 52.61 -8.63
N LEU A 8 -39.50 51.60 -9.23
CA LEU A 8 -39.30 50.29 -8.59
C LEU A 8 -38.38 49.38 -9.43
N LEU A 9 -37.24 49.04 -8.80
CA LEU A 9 -36.48 47.78 -8.90
C LEU A 9 -36.31 47.09 -10.27
N ALA A 10 -35.13 47.28 -10.88
CA ALA A 10 -34.53 46.27 -11.74
C ALA A 10 -33.30 45.69 -11.02
N LEU A 11 -33.51 44.59 -10.29
CA LEU A 11 -32.45 43.80 -9.68
C LEU A 11 -31.70 43.06 -10.80
N ALA A 12 -30.39 43.29 -10.89
CA ALA A 12 -29.49 42.56 -11.75
C ALA A 12 -29.46 41.07 -11.39
N VAL A 13 -29.77 40.20 -12.36
CA VAL A 13 -29.37 38.78 -12.34
C VAL A 13 -28.57 38.54 -13.61
N LEU A 14 -27.27 38.78 -13.54
CA LEU A 14 -26.28 38.22 -14.46
C LEU A 14 -26.12 36.74 -14.12
N ALA A 15 -26.89 35.88 -14.77
CA ALA A 15 -26.63 34.45 -14.79
C ALA A 15 -25.43 34.19 -15.71
N VAL A 16 -24.21 34.22 -15.14
CA VAL A 16 -23.03 33.66 -15.78
C VAL A 16 -23.14 32.14 -15.68
N SER A 17 -23.73 31.52 -16.70
CA SER A 17 -23.63 30.09 -16.92
C SER A 17 -22.24 29.75 -17.47
N SER A 18 -21.24 29.75 -16.59
CA SER A 18 -19.97 29.07 -16.83
C SER A 18 -20.22 27.56 -16.84
N GLY A 19 -20.74 27.07 -17.97
CA GLY A 19 -20.72 25.65 -18.28
C GLY A 19 -19.27 25.23 -18.48
N CYS A 20 -18.66 24.65 -17.45
CA CYS A 20 -17.51 23.77 -17.60
C CYS A 20 -17.96 22.57 -18.44
N ARG A 21 -17.89 22.73 -19.76
CA ARG A 21 -18.11 21.66 -20.72
C ARG A 21 -16.87 20.78 -20.65
N SER A 22 -16.94 19.71 -19.86
CA SER A 22 -15.98 18.62 -19.87
C SER A 22 -15.74 18.21 -21.32
N LYS A 23 -14.50 18.35 -21.81
CA LYS A 23 -14.11 17.79 -23.10
C LYS A 23 -14.27 16.28 -23.00
N GLU A 24 -15.33 15.74 -23.59
CA GLU A 24 -15.45 14.31 -23.86
C GLU A 24 -14.24 13.89 -24.71
N GLY A 25 -13.34 13.14 -24.09
CA GLY A 25 -12.21 12.52 -24.78
C GLY A 25 -12.73 11.50 -25.80
N LYS A 26 -12.14 11.49 -26.99
CA LYS A 26 -12.41 10.46 -28.00
C LYS A 26 -12.10 9.07 -27.43
N PRO A 27 -12.87 8.03 -27.79
CA PRO A 27 -12.59 6.66 -27.35
C PRO A 27 -11.25 6.18 -27.92
N SER A 28 -10.42 5.59 -27.07
CA SER A 28 -9.18 4.91 -27.46
C SER A 28 -9.52 3.60 -28.19
N PRO A 29 -8.77 3.20 -29.24
CA PRO A 29 -9.09 2.01 -30.05
C PRO A 29 -8.69 0.68 -29.39
N SER A 30 -8.31 0.69 -28.12
CA SER A 30 -8.12 -0.51 -27.30
C SER A 30 -9.22 -0.57 -26.25
N GLY A 31 -10.10 -1.57 -26.32
CA GLY A 31 -11.21 -1.80 -25.37
C GLY A 31 -10.78 -2.18 -23.96
N GLY A 32 -9.95 -1.36 -23.32
CA GLY A 32 -9.72 -1.36 -21.88
C GLY A 32 -10.31 -0.09 -21.28
N GLU A 33 -10.86 -0.18 -20.07
CA GLU A 33 -11.29 1.01 -19.34
C GLU A 33 -10.13 2.02 -19.21
N PRO A 34 -10.42 3.33 -19.20
CA PRO A 34 -9.39 4.34 -18.95
C PRO A 34 -8.66 4.02 -17.65
N VAL A 35 -7.32 3.90 -17.71
CA VAL A 35 -6.49 3.76 -16.52
C VAL A 35 -6.78 4.94 -15.60
N ALA A 36 -7.14 4.66 -14.35
CA ALA A 36 -7.43 5.71 -13.38
C ALA A 36 -6.20 6.61 -13.23
N SER A 37 -6.40 7.92 -13.34
CA SER A 37 -5.40 8.89 -12.89
C SER A 37 -5.31 8.81 -11.37
N ILE A 38 -4.09 8.74 -10.82
CA ILE A 38 -3.89 8.81 -9.38
C ILE A 38 -4.41 10.17 -8.87
N PRO A 39 -5.33 10.20 -7.90
CA PRO A 39 -5.80 11.43 -7.28
C PRO A 39 -4.64 12.15 -6.58
N GLU A 40 -4.72 13.47 -6.53
CA GLU A 40 -3.80 14.24 -5.70
C GLU A 40 -4.13 14.00 -4.22
N TYR A 41 -3.25 13.28 -3.54
CA TYR A 41 -3.37 13.02 -2.12
C TYR A 41 -2.69 14.13 -1.32
N MET A 42 -3.29 14.45 -0.18
CA MET A 42 -2.62 15.23 0.85
C MET A 42 -1.70 14.31 1.67
N SER A 43 -0.94 14.84 2.63
CA SER A 43 -0.25 13.98 3.60
C SER A 43 -1.28 13.35 4.55
N GLY A 44 -1.16 12.05 4.84
CA GLY A 44 -2.02 11.38 5.81
C GLY A 44 -1.78 11.83 7.25
N ASP A 45 -0.73 12.60 7.53
CA ASP A 45 -0.61 13.30 8.82
C ASP A 45 -1.79 14.24 9.07
N GLU A 46 -2.44 14.76 8.01
CA GLU A 46 -3.67 15.55 8.14
C GLU A 46 -4.85 14.72 8.64
N CYS A 47 -4.94 13.45 8.24
CA CYS A 47 -5.95 12.53 8.75
C CYS A 47 -5.80 12.36 10.28
N LEU A 48 -4.56 12.37 10.77
CA LEU A 48 -4.29 12.24 12.21
C LEU A 48 -4.77 13.43 13.02
N PHE A 49 -5.01 14.60 12.42
CA PHE A 49 -5.58 15.73 13.16
C PHE A 49 -6.91 15.36 13.83
N CYS A 50 -7.80 14.69 13.09
CA CYS A 50 -9.08 14.19 13.60
C CYS A 50 -8.99 12.78 14.17
N HIS A 51 -8.11 11.92 13.64
CA HIS A 51 -8.02 10.51 14.03
C HIS A 51 -6.94 10.19 15.09
N ARG A 52 -6.29 11.21 15.68
CA ARG A 52 -5.17 11.06 16.62
C ARG A 52 -5.45 10.12 17.80
N ASP A 53 -6.64 10.20 18.39
CA ASP A 53 -6.94 9.49 19.63
C ASP A 53 -7.06 7.98 19.43
N LYS A 54 -7.52 7.55 18.24
CA LYS A 54 -7.74 6.13 17.92
C LYS A 54 -6.63 5.52 17.08
N VAL A 55 -6.00 6.33 16.22
CA VAL A 55 -5.02 5.87 15.22
C VAL A 55 -3.64 6.50 15.49
N GLY A 56 -3.59 7.82 15.70
CA GLY A 56 -2.32 8.55 15.82
C GLY A 56 -1.39 8.02 16.91
N VAL A 57 -1.93 7.57 18.04
CA VAL A 57 -1.14 7.01 19.16
C VAL A 57 -0.26 5.82 18.77
N SER A 58 -0.67 5.02 17.77
CA SER A 58 0.08 3.85 17.33
C SER A 58 0.61 3.97 15.91
N TRP A 59 0.21 5.00 15.16
CA TRP A 59 0.50 5.09 13.72
C TRP A 59 1.99 5.19 13.43
N GLN A 60 2.74 5.98 14.22
CA GLN A 60 4.18 6.14 14.04
C GLN A 60 4.96 4.82 14.23
N ASN A 61 4.41 3.89 15.00
CA ASN A 61 5.00 2.56 15.24
C ASN A 61 4.36 1.47 14.36
N ASN A 62 3.48 1.82 13.43
CA ASN A 62 2.82 0.86 12.56
C ASN A 62 3.79 0.40 11.47
N ALA A 63 3.90 -0.92 11.26
CA ALA A 63 4.79 -1.51 10.28
C ALA A 63 4.52 -1.05 8.83
N HIS A 64 3.28 -0.69 8.49
CA HIS A 64 2.98 -0.12 7.16
C HIS A 64 3.55 1.29 7.03
N ARG A 65 3.37 2.16 8.04
CA ARG A 65 3.92 3.52 8.02
C ARG A 65 5.44 3.52 8.09
N SER A 66 6.04 2.59 8.83
CA SER A 66 7.50 2.53 9.02
C SER A 66 8.25 1.65 8.03
N THR A 67 7.58 1.07 7.03
CA THR A 67 8.25 0.20 6.04
C THR A 67 9.31 0.96 5.24
N VAL A 68 9.09 2.24 4.96
CA VAL A 68 10.13 3.19 4.55
C VAL A 68 10.19 4.27 5.62
N ARG A 69 11.38 4.52 6.18
CA ARG A 69 11.59 5.49 7.26
C ARG A 69 12.81 6.35 7.00
N GLU A 70 12.83 7.54 7.60
CA GLU A 70 14.01 8.40 7.59
C GLU A 70 15.20 7.69 8.26
N ALA A 71 16.38 7.88 7.67
CA ALA A 71 17.64 7.35 8.19
C ALA A 71 18.02 8.11 9.48
N ALA A 72 18.22 7.38 10.58
CA ALA A 72 18.64 7.94 11.85
C ALA A 72 20.12 7.64 12.11
N ALA A 73 20.91 8.62 12.54
CA ALA A 73 22.37 8.49 12.68
C ALA A 73 22.85 7.31 13.56
N GLY A 74 22.01 6.80 14.46
CA GLY A 74 22.32 5.64 15.31
C GLY A 74 21.80 4.29 14.79
N ASP A 75 21.24 4.23 13.58
CA ASP A 75 20.72 2.97 13.03
C ASP A 75 21.86 1.98 12.73
N PRO A 76 21.81 0.74 13.25
CA PRO A 76 22.86 -0.26 13.03
C PRO A 76 23.21 -0.51 11.56
N ALA A 77 22.21 -0.44 10.66
CA ALA A 77 22.45 -0.63 9.23
C ALA A 77 23.33 0.51 8.66
N LEU A 78 23.10 1.75 9.09
CA LEU A 78 23.90 2.90 8.68
C LEU A 78 25.31 2.84 9.27
N LEU A 79 25.45 2.45 10.53
CA LEU A 79 26.76 2.28 11.17
C LEU A 79 27.60 1.20 10.45
N ALA A 80 26.97 0.10 10.07
CA ALA A 80 27.60 -0.95 9.28
C ALA A 80 28.03 -0.46 7.90
N LEU A 81 27.17 0.31 7.20
CA LEU A 81 27.50 0.87 5.90
C LEU A 81 28.62 1.92 5.99
N ALA A 82 28.59 2.81 6.98
CA ALA A 82 29.61 3.84 7.19
C ALA A 82 30.99 3.25 7.55
N SER A 83 31.01 2.06 8.13
CA SER A 83 32.24 1.32 8.45
C SER A 83 32.80 0.56 7.23
N SER A 84 32.04 0.47 6.13
CA SER A 84 32.54 -0.07 4.86
C SER A 84 33.38 1.01 4.16
N ALA A 85 34.50 0.64 3.54
CA ALA A 85 35.51 1.58 3.02
C ALA A 85 35.03 2.57 1.92
N ASP A 86 33.76 2.49 1.51
CA ASP A 86 33.18 3.22 0.38
C ASP A 86 32.41 4.47 0.84
N LYS A 87 33.13 5.57 1.06
CA LYS A 87 32.56 6.84 1.54
C LYS A 87 31.49 7.44 0.63
N GLU A 88 31.45 7.10 -0.65
CA GLU A 88 30.44 7.61 -1.59
C GLU A 88 29.06 6.94 -1.43
N LEU A 89 28.99 5.82 -0.70
CA LEU A 89 27.75 5.06 -0.50
C LEU A 89 27.00 5.47 0.77
N VAL A 90 27.59 6.33 1.61
CA VAL A 90 27.03 6.71 2.92
C VAL A 90 25.93 7.77 2.84
N ASN A 91 25.67 8.34 1.66
CA ASN A 91 24.57 9.29 1.48
C ASN A 91 23.23 8.54 1.39
N VAL A 92 22.71 8.15 2.56
CA VAL A 92 21.44 7.45 2.73
C VAL A 92 20.45 8.40 3.41
N ASP A 93 19.33 8.65 2.76
CA ASP A 93 18.24 9.47 3.32
C ASP A 93 17.18 8.61 4.01
N LEU A 94 16.94 7.41 3.50
CA LEU A 94 15.83 6.55 3.88
C LEU A 94 16.27 5.09 4.02
N LEU A 95 15.54 4.35 4.85
CA LEU A 95 15.71 2.92 5.05
C LEU A 95 14.41 2.21 4.68
N LEU A 96 14.51 1.17 3.84
CA LEU A 96 13.43 0.27 3.50
C LEU A 96 13.59 -1.02 4.29
N GLY A 97 12.56 -1.40 5.03
CA GLY A 97 12.53 -2.65 5.76
C GLY A 97 12.77 -2.54 7.26
N GLY A 98 13.35 -3.55 7.89
CA GLY A 98 13.46 -3.61 9.35
C GLY A 98 14.22 -4.82 9.88
N GLU A 99 13.61 -5.53 10.84
CA GLU A 99 14.22 -6.56 11.72
C GLU A 99 14.85 -7.78 11.02
N ARG A 100 14.83 -7.87 9.69
CA ARG A 100 15.33 -9.03 8.93
C ARG A 100 16.23 -8.64 7.78
N LEU A 101 15.86 -7.57 7.12
CA LEU A 101 16.62 -6.98 6.05
C LEU A 101 16.28 -5.50 6.01
N THR A 102 17.32 -4.68 5.90
CA THR A 102 17.20 -3.24 5.68
C THR A 102 17.94 -2.90 4.40
N ARG A 103 17.24 -2.25 3.48
CA ARG A 103 17.82 -1.70 2.25
C ARG A 103 18.01 -0.19 2.39
N PHE A 104 19.01 0.34 1.70
CA PHE A 104 19.36 1.75 1.76
C PHE A 104 18.79 2.50 0.56
N LEU A 105 18.19 3.65 0.84
CA LEU A 105 17.54 4.50 -0.15
C LEU A 105 18.10 5.92 -0.04
N ARG A 106 18.26 6.58 -1.19
CA ARG A 106 18.53 8.02 -1.24
C ARG A 106 17.48 8.74 -2.08
N LYS A 107 17.18 9.97 -1.72
CA LYS A 107 16.24 10.85 -2.41
C LYS A 107 16.87 11.26 -3.74
N GLY A 108 16.14 11.02 -4.83
CA GLY A 108 16.52 11.43 -6.17
C GLY A 108 15.70 12.62 -6.63
N GLU A 109 15.25 12.56 -7.88
CA GLU A 109 14.22 13.47 -8.39
C GLU A 109 12.91 13.32 -7.60
N TYR A 110 12.08 14.37 -7.57
CA TYR A 110 10.79 14.33 -6.87
C TYR A 110 9.98 13.07 -7.23
N GLY A 111 9.51 12.37 -6.19
CA GLY A 111 8.76 11.12 -6.32
C GLY A 111 9.59 9.91 -6.74
N ARG A 112 10.93 9.96 -6.66
CA ARG A 112 11.81 8.82 -6.98
C ARG A 112 12.89 8.64 -5.91
N LEU A 113 13.25 7.38 -5.69
CA LEU A 113 14.36 6.99 -4.81
C LEU A 113 15.34 6.11 -5.58
N ASP A 114 16.62 6.30 -5.31
CA ASP A 114 17.63 5.36 -5.75
C ASP A 114 17.80 4.30 -4.66
N LEU A 115 17.96 3.05 -5.09
CA LEU A 115 18.14 1.90 -4.22
C LEU A 115 19.58 1.41 -4.28
N LEU A 116 20.22 1.23 -3.13
CA LEU A 116 21.54 0.63 -3.06
C LEU A 116 21.44 -0.88 -3.32
N SER A 117 22.37 -1.42 -4.12
CA SER A 117 22.47 -2.86 -4.36
C SER A 117 22.84 -3.66 -3.09
N THR A 118 23.45 -2.99 -2.11
CA THR A 118 23.74 -3.53 -0.78
C THR A 118 22.51 -3.45 0.12
N ALA A 119 22.33 -4.47 0.93
CA ALA A 119 21.39 -4.49 2.06
C ALA A 119 22.16 -4.77 3.36
N TRP A 120 21.47 -4.65 4.49
CA TRP A 120 21.99 -5.06 5.80
C TRP A 120 21.04 -6.08 6.41
N ALA A 121 21.59 -7.21 6.86
CA ALA A 121 20.86 -8.24 7.56
C ALA A 121 21.37 -8.32 9.02
N PRO A 122 20.49 -8.23 10.03
CA PRO A 122 20.87 -8.51 11.41
C PRO A 122 21.34 -9.96 11.58
N SER A 123 22.32 -10.16 12.44
CA SER A 123 22.81 -11.46 12.88
C SER A 123 22.65 -11.56 14.40
N GLY A 124 21.96 -12.60 14.88
CA GLY A 124 21.80 -12.84 16.33
C GLY A 124 20.84 -11.86 17.04
N ALA A 125 20.95 -11.81 18.38
CA ALA A 125 19.93 -11.20 19.24
C ALA A 125 20.18 -9.74 19.66
N LYS A 126 21.26 -9.09 19.20
CA LYS A 126 21.60 -7.71 19.63
C LYS A 126 22.45 -6.97 18.59
N GLY A 127 21.87 -6.12 17.76
CA GLY A 127 22.56 -5.04 17.01
C GLY A 127 23.71 -5.42 16.07
N GLU A 128 24.16 -6.67 16.08
CA GLU A 128 25.13 -7.27 15.19
C GLU A 128 24.45 -7.59 13.85
N GLY A 129 25.18 -7.48 12.76
CA GLY A 129 24.66 -7.72 11.41
C GLY A 129 25.74 -7.56 10.37
N ALA A 130 25.43 -7.99 9.15
CA ALA A 130 26.36 -7.94 8.04
C ALA A 130 25.72 -7.24 6.84
N LEU A 131 26.55 -6.55 6.07
CA LEU A 131 26.18 -6.12 4.74
C LEU A 131 26.01 -7.34 3.85
N VAL A 132 24.91 -7.38 3.12
CA VAL A 132 24.58 -8.41 2.14
C VAL A 132 24.68 -7.76 0.78
N GLU A 133 25.67 -8.19 0.00
CA GLU A 133 25.93 -7.65 -1.33
C GLU A 133 25.13 -8.42 -2.38
N ALA A 134 24.39 -7.71 -3.23
CA ALA A 134 23.75 -8.28 -4.41
C ALA A 134 24.64 -8.18 -5.67
N GLY A 135 25.92 -7.86 -5.51
CA GLY A 135 26.89 -7.63 -6.58
C GLY A 135 27.79 -6.43 -6.28
N GLU A 136 28.25 -5.73 -7.32
CA GLU A 136 28.97 -4.46 -7.16
C GLU A 136 28.08 -3.42 -6.46
N ARG A 137 28.65 -2.72 -5.49
CA ARG A 137 27.95 -1.70 -4.73
C ARG A 137 27.70 -0.48 -5.60
N ARG A 138 26.42 -0.19 -5.85
CA ARG A 138 26.01 0.95 -6.67
C ARG A 138 24.58 1.37 -6.37
N TRP A 139 24.33 2.66 -6.56
CA TRP A 139 22.99 3.22 -6.56
C TRP A 139 22.27 2.90 -7.87
N ASN A 140 21.02 2.43 -7.78
CA ASN A 140 20.15 2.20 -8.92
C ASN A 140 18.91 3.08 -8.84
N SER A 141 18.81 4.06 -9.76
CA SER A 141 17.73 5.06 -9.78
C SER A 141 16.40 4.56 -10.34
N LYS A 142 16.35 3.32 -10.83
CA LYS A 142 15.14 2.74 -11.44
C LYS A 142 14.56 1.60 -10.62
N GLN A 143 15.39 0.93 -9.82
CA GLN A 143 15.01 -0.32 -9.16
C GLN A 143 13.84 -0.10 -8.21
N PHE A 144 13.95 0.85 -7.28
CA PHE A 144 12.87 1.13 -6.33
C PHE A 144 11.55 1.41 -7.05
N SER A 145 11.55 2.32 -8.03
CA SER A 145 10.33 2.71 -8.76
C SER A 145 9.71 1.58 -9.58
N ARG A 146 10.50 0.61 -10.08
CA ARG A 146 10.01 -0.48 -10.93
C ARG A 146 9.63 -1.74 -10.17
N GLU A 147 10.19 -1.93 -8.98
CA GLU A 147 10.09 -3.19 -8.24
C GLU A 147 9.44 -3.04 -6.86
N CYS A 148 9.52 -1.85 -6.25
CA CYS A 148 9.17 -1.65 -4.84
C CYS A 148 8.07 -0.59 -4.62
N ALA A 149 8.13 0.52 -5.37
CA ALA A 149 7.39 1.74 -5.03
C ALA A 149 5.87 1.57 -5.07
N GLY A 150 5.34 0.69 -5.92
CA GLY A 150 3.91 0.38 -5.94
C GLY A 150 3.39 -0.25 -4.63
N CYS A 151 4.26 -0.82 -3.81
CA CYS A 151 3.90 -1.43 -2.52
C CYS A 151 4.46 -0.69 -1.30
N HIS A 152 5.46 0.18 -1.50
CA HIS A 152 6.23 0.84 -0.43
C HIS A 152 6.20 2.38 -0.52
N ALA A 153 5.28 2.93 -1.31
CA ALA A 153 5.02 4.35 -1.40
C ALA A 153 3.51 4.61 -1.56
N THR A 154 3.09 5.86 -1.39
CA THR A 154 1.69 6.28 -1.52
C THR A 154 1.52 7.21 -2.72
N GLY A 155 0.41 7.06 -3.45
CA GLY A 155 0.15 7.83 -4.66
C GLY A 155 1.11 7.50 -5.79
N PHE A 156 1.48 6.23 -5.93
CA PHE A 156 2.39 5.80 -6.99
C PHE A 156 1.69 5.77 -8.36
N ASP A 157 2.25 6.48 -9.33
CA ASP A 157 1.84 6.48 -10.73
C ASP A 157 2.77 5.60 -11.57
N SER A 158 2.22 4.52 -12.10
CA SER A 158 2.87 3.50 -12.92
C SER A 158 3.30 4.00 -14.29
N SER A 159 2.70 5.09 -14.79
CA SER A 159 3.06 5.69 -16.07
C SER A 159 4.32 6.56 -15.98
N THR A 160 4.46 7.32 -14.89
CA THR A 160 5.60 8.21 -14.64
C THR A 160 6.67 7.60 -13.74
N LEU A 161 6.33 6.49 -13.06
CA LEU A 161 7.12 5.83 -12.02
C LEU A 161 7.51 6.80 -10.91
N ARG A 162 6.51 7.53 -10.40
CA ARG A 162 6.65 8.51 -9.31
C ARG A 162 5.64 8.29 -8.22
N PHE A 163 5.98 8.62 -6.98
CA PHE A 163 5.06 8.62 -5.84
C PHE A 163 4.91 10.02 -5.23
N MET A 164 3.88 10.20 -4.42
CA MET A 164 3.58 11.47 -3.73
C MET A 164 4.17 11.51 -2.31
N ASP A 165 4.08 10.40 -1.57
CA ASP A 165 4.68 10.27 -0.24
C ASP A 165 5.43 8.93 -0.10
N ILE A 166 6.44 8.92 0.76
CA ILE A 166 7.18 7.71 1.11
C ILE A 166 6.32 6.81 2.01
N SER A 167 6.57 5.50 1.92
CA SER A 167 5.91 4.49 2.75
C SER A 167 4.41 4.35 2.48
N ILE A 168 3.75 3.48 3.26
CA ILE A 168 2.32 3.20 3.12
C ILE A 168 1.55 4.10 4.09
N ASP A 169 0.82 5.06 3.53
CA ASP A 169 0.04 6.03 4.28
C ASP A 169 -1.48 5.76 4.19
N CYS A 170 -2.31 6.60 4.84
CA CYS A 170 -3.77 6.47 4.95
C CYS A 170 -4.43 6.21 3.59
N TYR A 171 -4.04 6.99 2.58
CA TYR A 171 -4.61 6.92 1.22
C TYR A 171 -4.32 5.60 0.51
N ALA A 172 -3.23 4.90 0.84
CA ALA A 172 -2.94 3.59 0.24
C ALA A 172 -4.02 2.55 0.57
N CYS A 173 -4.65 2.65 1.76
CA CYS A 173 -5.73 1.74 2.17
C CYS A 173 -7.13 2.32 1.97
N HIS A 174 -7.29 3.63 2.21
CA HIS A 174 -8.59 4.30 2.18
C HIS A 174 -8.96 4.88 0.81
N GLY A 175 -8.01 4.95 -0.13
CA GLY A 175 -8.23 5.43 -1.49
C GLY A 175 -8.49 6.93 -1.52
N ASP A 176 -9.24 7.38 -2.52
CA ASP A 176 -9.70 8.77 -2.59
C ASP A 176 -10.79 9.03 -1.53
N VAL A 177 -10.44 9.81 -0.50
CA VAL A 177 -11.29 10.03 0.66
C VAL A 177 -12.21 11.23 0.42
N ASP A 178 -13.52 10.99 0.37
CA ASP A 178 -14.53 12.04 0.37
C ASP A 178 -14.42 12.89 1.65
N ARG A 179 -14.07 14.17 1.50
CA ARG A 179 -13.89 15.12 2.62
C ARG A 179 -15.16 15.34 3.44
N SER A 180 -16.34 15.05 2.88
CA SER A 180 -17.60 15.13 3.62
C SER A 180 -17.81 13.97 4.61
N HIS A 181 -16.88 13.02 4.70
CA HIS A 181 -16.96 11.89 5.63
C HIS A 181 -16.99 12.28 7.11
N ALA A 182 -16.56 13.50 7.45
CA ALA A 182 -16.71 14.03 8.80
C ALA A 182 -18.19 14.04 9.24
N ASN A 183 -19.12 14.18 8.30
CA ASN A 183 -20.57 14.14 8.55
C ASN A 183 -21.16 12.75 8.33
N ASP A 184 -20.56 11.94 7.46
CA ASP A 184 -20.99 10.57 7.19
C ASP A 184 -19.79 9.63 6.99
N PRO A 185 -19.35 8.92 8.05
CA PRO A 185 -18.21 8.02 7.96
C PRO A 185 -18.35 6.92 6.90
N LYS A 186 -19.58 6.59 6.46
CA LYS A 186 -19.80 5.60 5.40
C LYS A 186 -19.23 6.03 4.05
N ARG A 187 -18.82 7.28 3.89
CA ARG A 187 -18.21 7.79 2.66
C ARG A 187 -16.76 7.35 2.48
N VAL A 188 -16.09 6.91 3.55
CA VAL A 188 -14.72 6.41 3.47
C VAL A 188 -14.72 4.91 3.27
N PHE A 189 -14.02 4.43 2.25
CA PHE A 189 -13.77 3.00 2.08
C PHE A 189 -13.11 2.38 3.33
N LEU A 190 -13.43 1.13 3.66
CA LEU A 190 -13.09 0.44 4.92
C LEU A 190 -13.76 1.00 6.20
N ALA A 191 -14.70 1.94 6.10
CA ALA A 191 -15.51 2.31 7.26
C ALA A 191 -16.34 1.10 7.73
N ALA A 192 -16.36 0.87 9.05
CA ALA A 192 -17.03 -0.29 9.65
C ALA A 192 -18.55 -0.35 9.39
N SER A 193 -19.14 0.79 9.01
CA SER A 193 -20.56 0.94 8.68
C SER A 193 -20.88 0.75 7.20
N ARG A 194 -19.87 0.52 6.35
CA ARG A 194 -20.04 0.15 4.95
C ARG A 194 -20.20 -1.36 4.79
N SER A 195 -20.80 -1.76 3.68
CA SER A 195 -21.03 -3.16 3.32
C SER A 195 -20.46 -3.44 1.94
N ASP A 196 -19.18 -3.13 1.75
CA ASP A 196 -18.45 -3.49 0.54
C ASP A 196 -18.23 -5.01 0.48
N SER A 197 -18.14 -5.57 -0.72
CA SER A 197 -17.90 -7.01 -0.88
C SER A 197 -16.52 -7.40 -0.35
N ALA A 198 -16.38 -8.63 0.14
CA ALA A 198 -15.09 -9.12 0.63
C ALA A 198 -13.98 -9.02 -0.44
N ARG A 199 -14.32 -9.18 -1.72
CA ARG A 199 -13.39 -9.02 -2.86
C ARG A 199 -12.83 -7.59 -2.95
N ILE A 200 -13.68 -6.58 -2.83
CA ILE A 200 -13.25 -5.18 -2.84
C ILE A 200 -12.44 -4.85 -1.58
N LEU A 201 -12.87 -5.35 -0.42
CA LEU A 201 -12.11 -5.18 0.84
C LEU A 201 -10.72 -5.81 0.75
N SER A 202 -10.62 -7.04 0.22
CA SER A 202 -9.35 -7.75 0.03
C SER A 202 -8.45 -7.11 -1.02
N SER A 203 -9.01 -6.42 -2.01
CA SER A 203 -8.25 -5.68 -3.04
C SER A 203 -7.28 -4.67 -2.42
N ALA A 204 -7.71 -3.98 -1.35
CA ALA A 204 -6.90 -3.01 -0.63
C ALA A 204 -5.65 -3.62 0.01
N CYS A 205 -5.71 -4.88 0.43
CA CYS A 205 -4.57 -5.58 1.02
C CYS A 205 -3.73 -6.27 -0.05
N ALA A 206 -4.40 -6.87 -1.04
CA ALA A 206 -3.80 -7.65 -2.10
C ALA A 206 -2.91 -6.80 -3.03
N GLN A 207 -3.14 -5.49 -3.14
CA GLN A 207 -2.29 -4.59 -3.95
C GLN A 207 -0.80 -4.68 -3.59
N CYS A 208 -0.46 -4.99 -2.33
CA CYS A 208 0.92 -5.21 -1.89
C CYS A 208 1.20 -6.66 -1.49
N HIS A 209 0.23 -7.33 -0.87
CA HIS A 209 0.43 -8.63 -0.24
C HIS A 209 0.26 -9.81 -1.20
N ALA A 210 -0.35 -9.61 -2.37
CA ALA A 210 -0.47 -10.66 -3.38
C ALA A 210 0.82 -10.76 -4.22
N ARG A 211 1.90 -11.20 -3.57
CA ARG A 211 3.24 -11.31 -4.15
C ARG A 211 3.25 -12.32 -5.30
N GLY A 212 4.11 -12.08 -6.29
CA GLY A 212 4.15 -12.85 -7.54
C GLY A 212 3.06 -12.47 -8.56
N GLY A 213 2.19 -11.52 -8.21
CA GLY A 213 1.22 -10.94 -9.15
C GLY A 213 1.86 -9.98 -10.16
N ARG A 214 1.12 -9.67 -11.21
CA ARG A 214 1.56 -8.74 -12.25
C ARG A 214 0.40 -7.98 -12.89
N SER A 215 0.59 -6.69 -13.13
CA SER A 215 -0.35 -5.89 -13.91
C SER A 215 -0.41 -6.42 -15.36
N ARG A 216 -1.63 -6.66 -15.86
CA ARG A 216 -1.86 -7.07 -17.25
C ARG A 216 -1.46 -5.96 -18.22
N SER A 217 -1.76 -4.71 -17.89
CA SER A 217 -1.51 -3.53 -18.74
C SER A 217 -0.05 -3.08 -18.72
N THR A 218 0.57 -2.93 -17.55
CA THR A 218 1.93 -2.34 -17.44
C THR A 218 3.03 -3.36 -17.34
N LYS A 219 2.69 -4.62 -17.04
CA LYS A 219 3.65 -5.69 -16.74
C LYS A 219 4.47 -5.48 -15.47
N LEU A 220 4.18 -4.45 -14.69
CA LEU A 220 4.81 -4.20 -13.39
C LEU A 220 4.38 -5.25 -12.35
N PRO A 221 5.21 -5.53 -11.34
CA PRO A 221 4.93 -6.55 -10.30
C PRO A 221 3.94 -6.06 -9.23
N PHE A 222 3.31 -4.92 -9.47
CA PHE A 222 2.27 -4.31 -8.63
C PHE A 222 1.19 -3.71 -9.56
N PRO A 223 0.04 -3.31 -9.03
CA PRO A 223 -1.11 -2.90 -9.84
C PRO A 223 -0.89 -1.59 -10.59
N ASN A 224 -1.47 -1.47 -11.78
CA ASN A 224 -1.43 -0.23 -12.54
C ASN A 224 -2.42 0.79 -11.97
N ASN A 225 -1.90 1.79 -11.26
CA ASN A 225 -2.64 2.93 -10.72
C ASN A 225 -3.92 2.54 -9.95
N PHE A 226 -3.83 1.48 -9.15
CA PHE A 226 -4.94 1.03 -8.34
C PHE A 226 -5.27 2.05 -7.25
N ILE A 227 -6.57 2.34 -7.08
CA ILE A 227 -7.09 3.18 -6.01
C ILE A 227 -7.97 2.29 -5.13
N ALA A 228 -7.68 2.28 -3.83
CA ALA A 228 -8.43 1.46 -2.88
C ALA A 228 -9.92 1.81 -2.89
N GLY A 229 -10.78 0.78 -2.85
CA GLY A 229 -12.21 0.87 -3.13
C GLY A 229 -12.59 0.38 -4.54
N GLY A 230 -11.63 0.27 -5.46
CA GLY A 230 -11.79 -0.43 -6.74
C GLY A 230 -11.62 -1.96 -6.64
N ASP A 231 -11.93 -2.66 -7.73
CA ASP A 231 -11.60 -4.08 -7.88
C ASP A 231 -10.19 -4.23 -8.44
N LEU A 232 -9.25 -4.72 -7.62
CA LEU A 232 -7.85 -4.90 -7.99
C LEU A 232 -7.67 -5.86 -9.18
N PHE A 233 -8.51 -6.90 -9.24
CA PHE A 233 -8.28 -8.04 -10.10
C PHE A 233 -8.76 -7.82 -11.55
N VAL A 234 -9.24 -6.61 -11.87
CA VAL A 234 -9.54 -6.20 -13.26
C VAL A 234 -8.27 -6.13 -14.11
N ASP A 235 -7.15 -5.71 -13.53
CA ASP A 235 -5.86 -5.59 -14.20
C ASP A 235 -4.78 -6.43 -13.53
N PHE A 236 -4.82 -6.62 -12.21
CA PHE A 236 -3.77 -7.33 -11.49
C PHE A 236 -4.02 -8.84 -11.47
N GLU A 237 -3.14 -9.59 -12.12
CA GLU A 237 -3.22 -11.05 -12.24
C GLU A 237 -2.31 -11.73 -11.22
N ILE A 238 -2.84 -12.73 -10.53
CA ILE A 238 -2.11 -13.54 -9.54
C ILE A 238 -2.43 -15.01 -9.79
N ASP A 239 -1.42 -15.87 -9.76
CA ASP A 239 -1.61 -17.31 -9.86
C ASP A 239 -2.02 -17.90 -8.50
N THR A 240 -3.26 -18.37 -8.40
CA THR A 240 -3.82 -19.04 -7.21
C THR A 240 -4.08 -20.53 -7.46
N SER A 241 -3.47 -21.10 -8.51
CA SER A 241 -3.58 -22.51 -8.82
C SER A 241 -3.05 -23.38 -7.67
N PRO A 242 -3.52 -24.63 -7.53
CA PRO A 242 -2.99 -25.54 -6.52
C PRO A 242 -1.47 -25.76 -6.62
N GLY A 243 -0.89 -25.62 -7.82
CA GLY A 243 0.56 -25.68 -8.03
C GLY A 243 1.26 -24.49 -7.39
N ALA A 244 0.83 -23.27 -7.73
CA ALA A 244 1.39 -22.04 -7.16
C ALA A 244 1.29 -22.00 -5.63
N LEU A 245 0.14 -22.36 -5.08
CA LEU A 245 -0.08 -22.38 -3.62
C LEU A 245 0.83 -23.37 -2.89
N ARG A 246 1.15 -24.51 -3.49
CA ARG A 246 2.06 -25.51 -2.88
C ARG A 246 3.53 -25.07 -2.91
N SER A 247 3.92 -24.32 -3.93
CA SER A 247 5.28 -23.80 -4.08
C SER A 247 5.53 -22.50 -3.31
N ALA A 248 4.47 -21.79 -2.92
CA ALA A 248 4.55 -20.55 -2.18
C ALA A 248 5.10 -20.76 -0.74
N SER A 249 5.73 -19.71 -0.20
CA SER A 249 6.03 -19.65 1.23
C SER A 249 4.75 -19.81 2.05
N LYS A 250 4.83 -20.26 3.31
CA LYS A 250 3.62 -20.39 4.15
C LYS A 250 2.90 -19.06 4.37
N THR A 251 3.65 -17.96 4.39
CA THR A 251 3.09 -16.60 4.44
C THR A 251 2.31 -16.27 3.18
N ASP A 252 2.86 -16.56 2.00
CA ASP A 252 2.20 -16.28 0.72
C ASP A 252 1.03 -17.21 0.47
N GLN A 253 1.18 -18.50 0.76
CA GLN A 253 0.10 -19.47 0.65
C GLN A 253 -1.13 -18.98 1.46
N HIS A 254 -0.92 -18.51 2.70
CA HIS A 254 -2.00 -17.96 3.53
C HIS A 254 -2.73 -16.77 2.86
N ILE A 255 -1.98 -15.85 2.26
CA ILE A 255 -2.54 -14.67 1.60
C ILE A 255 -3.28 -15.07 0.31
N LEU A 256 -2.66 -15.89 -0.52
CA LEU A 256 -3.18 -16.32 -1.81
C LEU A 256 -4.42 -17.20 -1.67
N GLU A 257 -4.49 -18.06 -0.64
CA GLU A 257 -5.70 -18.81 -0.30
C GLU A 257 -6.86 -17.88 0.07
N SER A 258 -6.65 -16.91 0.96
CA SER A 258 -7.68 -15.91 1.30
C SER A 258 -8.18 -15.15 0.06
N ILE A 259 -7.25 -14.69 -0.78
CA ILE A 259 -7.57 -13.98 -2.03
C ILE A 259 -8.39 -14.85 -2.96
N ARG A 260 -7.96 -16.10 -3.21
CA ARG A 260 -8.67 -17.05 -4.07
C ARG A 260 -10.09 -17.29 -3.57
N ASP A 261 -10.23 -17.55 -2.27
CA ASP A 261 -11.49 -17.95 -1.66
C ASP A 261 -12.50 -16.81 -1.67
N VAL A 262 -12.06 -15.61 -1.31
CA VAL A 262 -12.87 -14.40 -1.36
C VAL A 262 -13.22 -14.00 -2.80
N SER A 263 -12.26 -14.09 -3.72
CA SER A 263 -12.48 -13.71 -5.13
C SER A 263 -13.43 -14.67 -5.85
N SER A 264 -13.49 -15.92 -5.39
CA SER A 264 -14.40 -16.96 -5.88
C SER A 264 -15.74 -16.99 -5.13
N ALA A 265 -15.98 -16.03 -4.22
CA ALA A 265 -17.17 -15.95 -3.38
C ALA A 265 -17.50 -17.26 -2.65
N MET A 266 -16.48 -17.99 -2.18
CA MET A 266 -16.70 -19.26 -1.50
C MET A 266 -17.47 -19.06 -0.18
N PRO A 267 -18.48 -19.89 0.12
CA PRO A 267 -19.23 -19.79 1.37
C PRO A 267 -18.29 -19.89 2.58
N GLY A 268 -18.35 -18.90 3.47
CA GLY A 268 -17.51 -18.84 4.67
C GLY A 268 -16.06 -18.42 4.42
N ALA A 269 -15.72 -17.92 3.22
CA ALA A 269 -14.40 -17.34 2.95
C ALA A 269 -14.09 -16.20 3.92
N LEU A 270 -12.88 -16.24 4.51
CA LEU A 270 -12.39 -15.22 5.42
C LEU A 270 -11.48 -14.24 4.67
N GLY A 271 -11.77 -12.96 4.80
CA GLY A 271 -10.93 -11.87 4.31
C GLY A 271 -9.89 -11.44 5.34
N CYS A 272 -9.00 -10.54 4.91
CA CYS A 272 -7.88 -10.08 5.72
C CYS A 272 -8.35 -9.47 7.06
N LEU A 273 -9.42 -8.66 7.02
CA LEU A 273 -9.93 -7.90 8.17
C LEU A 273 -10.72 -8.75 9.19
N ASP A 274 -11.06 -10.00 8.85
CA ASP A 274 -11.65 -10.95 9.79
C ASP A 274 -10.62 -11.40 10.84
N CYS A 275 -9.34 -11.43 10.45
CA CYS A 275 -8.23 -11.85 11.30
C CYS A 275 -7.34 -10.68 11.76
N HIS A 276 -7.16 -9.67 10.91
CA HIS A 276 -6.22 -8.58 11.12
C HIS A 276 -6.91 -7.28 11.57
N ARG A 277 -6.25 -6.58 12.50
CA ARG A 277 -6.53 -5.18 12.83
C ARG A 277 -5.30 -4.37 12.42
N VAL A 278 -5.46 -3.57 11.36
CA VAL A 278 -4.37 -2.89 10.67
C VAL A 278 -3.75 -1.79 11.53
N HIS A 279 -4.52 -0.79 11.97
CA HIS A 279 -4.01 0.33 12.77
C HIS A 279 -3.24 -0.10 14.04
N PRO A 280 -3.76 -1.02 14.88
CA PRO A 280 -3.03 -1.47 16.07
C PRO A 280 -2.03 -2.61 15.80
N GLY A 281 -1.80 -3.01 14.54
CA GLY A 281 -0.85 -4.07 14.17
C GLY A 281 -1.14 -5.42 14.85
N SER A 282 -2.40 -5.84 14.91
CA SER A 282 -2.82 -6.97 15.75
C SER A 282 -3.54 -8.07 14.99
N THR A 283 -3.16 -9.32 15.26
CA THR A 283 -3.87 -10.54 14.80
C THR A 283 -4.72 -11.16 15.91
N ARG A 284 -5.15 -10.38 16.92
CA ARG A 284 -5.91 -10.93 18.06
C ARG A 284 -7.23 -11.60 17.63
N LYS A 285 -7.86 -11.15 16.53
CA LYS A 285 -9.11 -11.75 16.04
C LYS A 285 -8.91 -13.20 15.58
N HIS A 286 -7.77 -13.50 14.93
CA HIS A 286 -7.40 -14.87 14.54
C HIS A 286 -7.51 -15.87 15.72
N ARG A 287 -7.08 -15.47 16.92
CA ARG A 287 -7.12 -16.33 18.12
C ARG A 287 -8.53 -16.53 18.71
N ARG A 288 -9.54 -15.86 18.17
CA ARG A 288 -10.92 -15.88 18.66
C ARG A 288 -11.90 -16.50 17.66
N LEU A 289 -11.44 -16.80 16.45
CA LEU A 289 -12.26 -17.47 15.45
C LEU A 289 -12.43 -18.93 15.83
N SER A 290 -13.61 -19.48 15.54
CA SER A 290 -13.86 -20.91 15.65
C SER A 290 -12.97 -21.65 14.65
N PRO A 291 -12.28 -22.73 15.06
CA PRO A 291 -11.52 -23.57 14.13
C PRO A 291 -12.44 -24.07 13.00
N GLY A 292 -11.97 -23.98 11.76
CA GLY A 292 -12.65 -24.48 10.58
C GLY A 292 -11.67 -24.94 9.51
N ALA A 293 -12.16 -25.37 8.35
CA ALA A 293 -11.34 -25.91 7.26
C ALA A 293 -10.19 -24.95 6.85
N TYR A 294 -10.44 -23.64 6.87
CA TYR A 294 -9.43 -22.61 6.61
C TYR A 294 -8.25 -22.65 7.61
N CYS A 295 -8.51 -22.99 8.87
CA CYS A 295 -7.47 -23.08 9.89
C CYS A 295 -6.61 -24.34 9.74
N GLU A 296 -7.18 -25.41 9.18
CA GLU A 296 -6.53 -26.71 9.09
C GLU A 296 -5.36 -26.74 8.10
N SER A 297 -5.35 -25.85 7.09
CA SER A 297 -4.22 -25.72 6.14
C SER A 297 -2.90 -25.38 6.84
N CYS A 298 -2.98 -24.71 7.99
CA CYS A 298 -1.82 -24.29 8.79
C CYS A 298 -1.75 -24.95 10.18
N HIS A 299 -2.86 -25.35 10.78
CA HIS A 299 -2.85 -25.90 12.14
C HIS A 299 -2.93 -27.44 12.19
N GLY A 300 -3.25 -28.08 11.06
CA GLY A 300 -3.56 -29.50 11.00
C GLY A 300 -4.97 -29.80 11.53
N LYS A 301 -5.57 -30.89 11.03
CA LYS A 301 -6.95 -31.26 11.34
C LYS A 301 -7.17 -31.42 12.85
N GLY A 302 -8.16 -30.70 13.40
CA GLY A 302 -8.56 -30.78 14.81
C GLY A 302 -7.52 -30.33 15.83
N LYS A 303 -6.42 -29.66 15.44
CA LYS A 303 -5.35 -29.24 16.35
C LYS A 303 -5.35 -27.71 16.54
N PRO A 304 -5.95 -27.15 17.59
CA PRO A 304 -5.83 -25.73 17.90
C PRO A 304 -4.47 -25.44 18.57
N GLY A 305 -3.37 -25.67 17.87
CA GLY A 305 -2.01 -25.57 18.40
C GLY A 305 -1.22 -24.39 17.84
N ARG A 306 -0.22 -23.91 18.59
CA ARG A 306 0.80 -22.97 18.08
C ARG A 306 1.68 -23.71 17.07
N VAL A 307 1.46 -23.50 15.79
CA VAL A 307 2.44 -23.90 14.78
C VAL A 307 3.44 -22.76 14.63
N GLN A 308 4.71 -23.06 14.89
CA GLN A 308 5.79 -22.10 14.75
C GLN A 308 6.35 -22.21 13.34
N TRP A 309 5.83 -21.37 12.45
CA TRP A 309 6.35 -21.24 11.09
C TRP A 309 7.51 -20.25 11.08
N SER A 310 8.56 -20.55 10.31
CA SER A 310 9.47 -19.50 9.86
C SER A 310 8.63 -18.55 9.00
N ARG A 311 8.51 -17.29 9.45
CA ARG A 311 7.89 -16.27 8.62
C ARG A 311 8.92 -15.90 7.57
N ASP A 312 8.81 -16.50 6.39
CA ASP A 312 9.45 -15.93 5.23
C ASP A 312 8.69 -14.65 4.87
N VAL A 313 9.36 -13.51 4.99
CA VAL A 313 8.83 -12.20 4.60
C VAL A 313 9.61 -11.62 3.44
N HIS A 314 10.54 -12.39 2.87
CA HIS A 314 11.29 -11.95 1.72
C HIS A 314 10.38 -11.87 0.49
N ASN A 315 10.47 -10.78 -0.24
CA ASN A 315 9.88 -10.56 -1.53
C ASN A 315 11.00 -10.43 -2.55
N GLU A 316 11.12 -11.43 -3.43
CA GLU A 316 12.12 -11.45 -4.50
C GLU A 316 12.03 -10.22 -5.39
N THR A 317 10.82 -9.69 -5.62
CA THR A 317 10.59 -8.52 -6.46
C THR A 317 11.38 -7.32 -5.96
N CYS A 318 11.23 -7.00 -4.67
CA CYS A 318 11.85 -5.83 -4.08
C CYS A 318 13.16 -6.18 -3.34
N GLY A 319 13.62 -7.43 -3.43
CA GLY A 319 14.77 -7.94 -2.68
C GLY A 319 14.69 -7.65 -1.18
N TYR A 320 13.48 -7.59 -0.62
CA TYR A 320 13.15 -7.19 0.75
C TYR A 320 12.39 -8.31 1.44
#